data_AF-A0A0M9DIH9-F1
#
_entry.id   AF-A0A0M9DIH9-F1
#
_cell.length_a   1.000
_cell.length_b   1.000
_cell.length_c   1.000
_cell.angle_alpha   90.00
_cell.angle_beta   90.00
_cell.angle_gamma   90.00
#
_symmetry.space_group_name_H-M   'P 1'
#
loop_
_entity.id
_entity.type
_entity.pdbx_description
1 polymer ?
#
loop_
_entity_poly.entity_id
_entity_poly.type
_entity_poly.pdbx_seq_one_letter_code
_entity_poly.pdbx_strand_id
1 'polypeptide(L)'
;MKKEDLIAMGLSEEQATAIVEKYGNMIPKERFDEVNNAKKVLENQVKTHETQLKKLQDTAKGSEELQATITELQQANETAKTEYEQQLKNERMSAALKLALNNKVHDVDLVAGLINRETIELDKDGNVAKGLEEQLKTLQESKSFLFVPDKPNTPQFKGFVPANGMQGQANGMQGQEGGTEISFGKQIAEERSKGTEQLDTARDNYFK
;
A
#
# COMPACT_ATOMS: atom_id res chain seq x y z
N MET A 1 12.44 -10.21 6.28
CA MET A 1 12.07 -11.65 6.31
C MET A 1 10.80 -11.84 5.49
N LYS A 2 10.65 -12.96 4.78
CA LYS A 2 9.43 -13.25 4.02
C LYS A 2 8.47 -14.14 4.82
N LYS A 3 7.17 -14.03 4.55
CA LYS A 3 6.12 -14.78 5.25
C LYS A 3 6.29 -16.29 5.04
N GLU A 4 6.69 -16.69 3.83
CA GLU A 4 6.90 -18.09 3.45
C GLU A 4 8.02 -18.75 4.25
N ASP A 5 9.10 -18.02 4.53
CA ASP A 5 10.23 -18.51 5.32
C ASP A 5 9.82 -18.77 6.78
N LEU A 6 8.93 -17.94 7.33
CA LEU A 6 8.41 -18.09 8.70
C LEU A 6 7.42 -19.25 8.81
N ILE A 7 6.58 -19.46 7.81
CA ILE A 7 5.67 -20.61 7.76
C ILE A 7 6.48 -21.92 7.63
N ALA A 8 7.56 -21.92 6.83
CA ALA A 8 8.48 -23.06 6.73
C ALA A 8 9.22 -23.35 8.05
N MET A 9 9.40 -22.36 8.92
CA MET A 9 9.93 -22.53 10.28
C MET A 9 8.88 -23.01 11.29
N GLY A 10 7.64 -23.27 10.86
CA GLY A 10 6.57 -23.83 11.70
C GLY A 10 5.68 -22.80 12.39
N LEU A 11 5.75 -21.52 12.01
CA LEU A 11 4.79 -20.52 12.50
C LEU A 11 3.44 -20.64 11.78
N SER A 12 2.36 -20.38 12.51
CA SER A 12 1.03 -20.29 11.88
C SER A 12 0.97 -19.08 10.94
N GLU A 13 0.04 -19.10 9.99
CA GLU A 13 -0.11 -18.01 9.02
C GLU A 13 -0.37 -16.66 9.70
N GLU A 14 -1.15 -16.65 10.77
CA GLU A 14 -1.41 -15.46 11.60
C GLU A 14 -0.14 -14.95 12.30
N GLN A 15 0.66 -15.85 12.88
CA GLN A 15 1.91 -15.49 13.56
C GLN A 15 2.97 -14.98 12.57
N ALA A 16 3.09 -15.63 11.41
CA ALA A 16 3.98 -15.19 10.35
C ALA A 16 3.58 -13.81 9.79
N THR A 17 2.27 -13.58 9.63
CA THR A 17 1.73 -12.27 9.20
C THR A 17 2.04 -11.20 10.24
N ALA A 18 1.78 -11.45 11.53
CA ALA A 18 2.08 -10.50 12.59
C ALA A 18 3.58 -10.16 12.71
N ILE A 19 4.48 -11.13 12.48
CA ILE A 19 5.93 -10.89 12.49
C ILE A 19 6.37 -10.09 11.27
N VAL A 20 5.86 -10.39 10.07
CA VAL A 20 6.21 -9.63 8.86
C VAL A 20 5.67 -8.21 8.91
N GLU A 21 4.45 -8.00 9.40
CA GLU A 21 3.88 -6.66 9.58
C GLU A 21 4.70 -5.82 10.56
N LYS A 22 5.14 -6.42 11.68
CA LYS A 22 5.83 -5.69 12.75
C LYS A 22 7.35 -5.57 12.55
N TYR A 23 7.98 -6.54 11.91
CA TYR A 23 9.44 -6.67 11.80
C TYR A 23 9.95 -6.92 10.37
N GLY A 24 9.06 -7.09 9.37
CA GLY A 24 9.44 -7.36 7.99
C GLY A 24 10.29 -6.26 7.35
N ASN A 25 10.12 -5.02 7.81
CA ASN A 25 10.84 -3.83 7.36
C ASN A 25 12.03 -3.44 8.26
N MET A 26 12.40 -4.28 9.24
CA MET A 26 13.51 -3.97 10.15
C MET A 26 14.86 -4.14 9.45
N ILE A 27 15.67 -3.09 9.46
CA ILE A 27 17.04 -3.12 8.95
C ILE A 27 17.94 -3.79 10.01
N PRO A 28 18.78 -4.79 9.64
CA PRO A 28 19.73 -5.37 10.57
C PRO A 28 20.66 -4.32 11.17
N LYS A 29 20.91 -4.39 12.49
CA LYS A 29 21.76 -3.42 13.21
C LYS A 29 23.12 -3.22 12.53
N GLU A 30 23.74 -4.30 12.06
CA GLU A 30 25.03 -4.24 11.36
C GLU A 30 24.97 -3.37 10.10
N ARG A 31 23.93 -3.51 9.28
CA ARG A 31 23.74 -2.67 8.08
C ARG A 31 23.44 -1.22 8.43
N PHE A 32 22.68 -0.98 9.50
CA PHE A 32 22.44 0.36 10.00
C PHE A 32 23.73 1.03 10.50
N ASP A 33 24.53 0.30 11.29
CA ASP A 33 25.81 0.79 11.82
C ASP A 33 26.82 1.03 10.68
N GLU A 34 26.88 0.15 9.67
CA GLU A 34 27.70 0.30 8.47
C GLU A 34 27.38 1.60 7.74
N VAL A 35 26.10 1.84 7.42
CA VAL A 35 25.66 3.05 6.71
C VAL A 35 25.92 4.30 7.54
N ASN A 36 25.66 4.25 8.85
CA ASN A 36 25.92 5.40 9.74
C ASN A 36 27.40 5.72 9.86
N ASN A 37 28.25 4.71 9.96
CA ASN A 37 29.70 4.91 10.03
C ASN A 37 30.23 5.43 8.69
N ALA A 38 29.78 4.89 7.57
CA ALA A 38 30.12 5.40 6.24
C ALA A 38 29.70 6.87 6.08
N LYS A 39 28.49 7.22 6.52
CA LYS A 39 28.00 8.61 6.53
C LYS A 39 28.92 9.52 7.36
N LYS A 40 29.26 9.13 8.59
CA LYS A 40 30.17 9.92 9.46
C LYS A 40 31.56 10.10 8.83
N VAL A 41 32.09 9.06 8.19
CA VAL A 41 33.38 9.13 7.49
C VAL A 41 33.31 10.13 6.35
N LEU A 42 32.27 10.06 5.51
CA LEU A 42 32.06 10.99 4.40
C LEU A 42 31.89 12.44 4.90
N GLU A 43 31.10 12.67 5.95
CA GLU A 43 30.94 14.00 6.56
C GLU A 43 32.28 14.58 7.06
N ASN A 44 33.14 13.73 7.63
CA ASN A 44 34.47 14.14 8.08
C ASN A 44 35.43 14.41 6.90
N GLN A 45 35.34 13.64 5.81
CA GLN A 45 36.11 13.89 4.59
C GLN A 45 35.73 15.23 3.96
N VAL A 46 34.43 15.54 3.86
CA VAL A 46 33.95 16.83 3.34
C VAL A 46 34.53 18.00 4.16
N LYS A 47 34.46 17.94 5.50
CA LYS A 47 35.06 18.96 6.37
C LYS A 47 36.57 19.07 6.21
N THR A 48 37.25 17.93 6.01
CA THR A 48 38.70 17.91 5.79
C THR A 48 39.05 18.59 4.47
N HIS A 49 38.30 18.32 3.40
CA HIS A 49 38.50 18.95 2.09
C HIS A 49 38.21 20.46 2.15
N GLU A 50 37.15 20.90 2.83
CA GLU A 50 36.89 22.33 3.06
C GLU A 50 38.06 23.00 3.80
N THR A 51 38.62 22.33 4.80
CA THR A 51 39.78 22.85 5.54
C THR A 51 41.03 22.92 4.66
N GLN A 52 41.26 21.91 3.82
CA GLN A 52 42.37 21.89 2.87
C GLN A 52 42.23 22.98 1.81
N LEU A 53 41.02 23.22 1.28
CA LEU A 53 40.74 24.30 0.33
C LEU A 53 41.02 25.67 0.96
N LYS A 54 40.60 25.91 2.21
CA LYS A 54 40.93 27.15 2.92
C LYS A 54 42.42 27.35 3.10
N LYS A 55 43.15 26.30 3.51
CA LYS A 55 44.62 26.35 3.61
C LYS A 55 45.27 26.62 2.25
N LEU A 56 44.78 25.97 1.19
CA LEU A 56 45.29 26.17 -0.15
C LEU A 56 45.07 27.61 -0.62
N GLN A 57 43.90 28.18 -0.32
CA GLN A 57 43.57 29.59 -0.59
C GLN A 57 44.56 30.55 0.06
N ASP A 58 44.92 30.27 1.32
CA ASP A 58 45.89 31.05 2.06
C ASP A 58 47.31 30.94 1.49
N THR A 59 47.70 29.76 1.02
CA THR A 59 49.01 29.54 0.39
C THR A 59 49.10 30.04 -1.04
N ALA A 60 47.98 30.11 -1.76
CA ALA A 60 47.89 30.57 -3.15
C ALA A 60 47.80 32.10 -3.28
N LYS A 61 47.97 32.85 -2.19
CA LYS A 61 48.04 34.32 -2.18
C LYS A 61 49.18 34.80 -3.07
N GLY A 62 48.85 35.15 -4.31
CA GLY A 62 49.81 35.55 -5.35
C GLY A 62 49.51 35.00 -6.74
N SER A 63 48.61 34.01 -6.87
CA SER A 63 48.07 33.56 -8.15
C SER A 63 46.57 33.79 -8.19
N GLU A 64 46.15 34.80 -8.95
CA GLU A 64 44.73 35.16 -9.11
C GLU A 64 43.91 33.99 -9.68
N GLU A 65 44.48 33.25 -10.64
CA GLU A 65 43.85 32.08 -11.25
C GLU A 65 43.59 30.97 -10.22
N LEU A 66 44.58 30.63 -9.39
CA LEU A 66 44.40 29.64 -8.33
C LEU A 66 43.40 30.10 -7.27
N GLN A 67 43.39 31.39 -6.91
CA GLN A 67 42.41 31.92 -5.95
C GLN A 67 40.98 31.87 -6.51
N ALA A 68 40.80 32.15 -7.80
CA ALA A 68 39.52 32.04 -8.47
C ALA A 68 39.01 30.59 -8.46
N THR A 69 39.85 29.63 -8.87
CA THR A 69 39.48 28.20 -8.85
C THR A 69 39.15 27.70 -7.45
N ILE A 70 39.89 28.12 -6.43
CA ILE A 70 39.62 27.70 -5.04
C ILE A 70 38.29 28.27 -4.54
N THR A 71 37.96 29.51 -4.91
CA THR A 71 36.68 30.14 -4.54
C THR A 71 35.52 29.45 -5.25
N GLU A 72 35.67 29.11 -6.53
CA GLU A 72 34.69 28.34 -7.29
C GLU A 72 34.47 26.96 -6.68
N LEU A 73 35.54 26.25 -6.30
CA LEU A 73 35.45 24.94 -5.63
C LEU A 73 34.79 25.03 -4.25
N GLN A 74 35.00 26.10 -3.50
CA GLN A 74 34.31 26.34 -2.22
C GLN A 74 32.81 26.54 -2.44
N GLN A 75 32.43 27.40 -3.39
CA GLN A 75 31.03 27.65 -3.73
C GLN A 75 30.34 26.38 -4.24
N ALA A 76 30.97 25.65 -5.15
CA ALA A 76 30.45 24.39 -5.68
C ALA A 76 30.20 23.35 -4.58
N ASN A 77 31.11 23.24 -3.60
CA ASN A 77 30.92 22.36 -2.44
C ASN A 77 29.77 22.81 -1.53
N GLU A 78 29.62 24.11 -1.27
CA GLU A 78 28.51 24.65 -0.48
C GLU A 78 27.15 24.44 -1.16
N THR A 79 27.08 24.68 -2.48
CA THR A 79 25.89 24.41 -3.28
C THR A 79 25.56 22.93 -3.27
N ALA A 80 26.53 22.06 -3.57
CA ALA A 80 26.32 20.61 -3.57
C ALA A 80 25.84 20.11 -2.22
N LYS A 81 26.41 20.60 -1.11
CA LYS A 81 25.96 20.26 0.24
C LYS A 81 24.50 20.64 0.48
N THR A 82 24.12 21.86 0.10
CA THR A 82 22.75 22.35 0.24
C THR A 82 21.77 21.53 -0.59
N GLU A 83 22.12 21.24 -1.84
CA GLU A 83 21.32 20.41 -2.74
C GLU A 83 21.15 18.98 -2.19
N TYR A 84 22.23 18.36 -1.71
CA TYR A 84 22.17 17.04 -1.10
C TYR A 84 21.31 17.02 0.17
N GLU A 85 21.43 18.03 1.04
CA GLU A 85 20.61 18.14 2.25
C GLU A 85 19.12 18.28 1.89
N GLN A 86 18.80 19.07 0.86
CA GLN A 86 17.44 19.25 0.36
C GLN A 86 16.90 17.97 -0.29
N GLN A 87 17.69 17.31 -1.15
CA GLN A 87 17.34 16.02 -1.76
C GLN A 87 17.08 14.96 -0.69
N LEU A 88 17.95 14.84 0.30
CA LEU A 88 17.79 13.88 1.40
C LEU A 88 16.52 14.16 2.22
N LYS A 89 16.23 15.43 2.51
CA LYS A 89 14.98 15.83 3.18
C LYS A 89 13.77 15.45 2.34
N ASN A 90 13.80 15.71 1.04
CA ASN A 90 12.73 15.40 0.10
C ASN A 90 12.50 13.89 -0.05
N GLU A 91 13.56 13.10 -0.14
CA GLU A 91 13.49 11.63 -0.20
C GLU A 91 12.89 11.06 1.07
N ARG A 92 13.38 11.51 2.24
CA ARG A 92 12.82 11.12 3.54
C ARG A 92 11.35 11.45 3.66
N MET A 93 10.96 12.67 3.29
CA MET A 93 9.55 13.09 3.27
C MET A 93 8.73 12.21 2.32
N SER A 94 9.24 11.94 1.11
CA SER A 94 8.57 11.09 0.13
C SER A 94 8.36 9.67 0.66
N ALA A 95 9.39 9.07 1.27
CA ALA A 95 9.31 7.74 1.85
C ALA A 95 8.32 7.69 3.03
N ALA A 96 8.39 8.67 3.93
CA ALA A 96 7.50 8.79 5.07
C ALA A 96 6.02 8.92 4.63
N LEU A 97 5.76 9.74 3.62
CA LEU A 97 4.43 9.88 3.03
C LEU A 97 3.95 8.58 2.40
N LYS A 98 4.79 7.93 1.58
CA LYS A 98 4.43 6.65 0.96
C LYS A 98 4.08 5.58 1.99
N LEU A 99 4.85 5.51 3.08
CA LEU A 99 4.57 4.59 4.18
C LEU A 99 3.27 4.93 4.92
N ALA A 100 3.01 6.21 5.20
CA ALA A 100 1.83 6.66 5.93
C ALA A 100 0.52 6.51 5.13
N LEU A 101 0.62 6.61 3.80
CA LEU A 101 -0.50 6.48 2.85
C LEU A 101 -0.72 5.05 2.36
N ASN A 102 0.25 4.15 2.59
CA ASN A 102 0.17 2.77 2.13
C ASN A 102 -1.13 2.11 2.60
N ASN A 103 -1.82 1.42 1.69
CA ASN A 103 -3.13 0.77 1.90
C ASN A 103 -4.32 1.70 2.29
N LYS A 104 -4.12 3.01 2.39
CA LYS A 104 -5.20 3.98 2.68
C LYS A 104 -5.75 4.67 1.44
N VAL A 105 -4.96 4.69 0.37
CA VAL A 105 -5.27 5.42 -0.87
C VAL A 105 -5.11 4.52 -2.09
N HIS A 106 -5.88 4.81 -3.13
CA HIS A 106 -5.83 4.08 -4.40
C HIS A 106 -4.56 4.40 -5.19
N ASP A 107 -4.11 5.65 -5.15
CA ASP A 107 -2.90 6.12 -5.79
C ASP A 107 -2.07 6.93 -4.79
N VAL A 108 -0.97 6.33 -4.35
CA VAL A 108 -0.07 6.91 -3.35
C VAL A 108 0.65 8.13 -3.90
N ASP A 109 1.08 8.10 -5.16
CA ASP A 109 1.85 9.20 -5.76
C ASP A 109 0.95 10.41 -6.03
N LEU A 110 -0.29 10.18 -6.47
CA LEU A 110 -1.29 11.24 -6.65
C LEU A 110 -1.63 11.92 -5.32
N VAL A 111 -1.94 11.14 -4.28
CA VAL A 111 -2.29 11.72 -2.97
C VAL A 111 -1.08 12.39 -2.31
N ALA A 112 0.11 11.81 -2.44
CA ALA A 112 1.35 12.44 -1.97
C ALA A 112 1.65 13.77 -2.66
N GLY A 113 1.25 13.93 -3.93
CA GLY A 113 1.37 15.20 -4.67
C GLY A 113 0.38 16.28 -4.24
N LEU A 114 -0.76 15.90 -3.64
CA LEU A 114 -1.78 16.82 -3.13
C LEU A 114 -1.49 17.30 -1.70
N ILE A 115 -0.52 16.67 -1.04
CA ILE A 115 -0.13 16.96 0.33
C ILE A 115 0.89 18.10 0.37
N ASN A 116 0.63 19.09 1.22
CA ASN A 116 1.59 20.15 1.49
C ASN A 116 2.69 19.61 2.42
N ARG A 117 3.87 19.38 1.84
CA ARG A 117 5.07 18.87 2.52
C ARG A 117 5.65 19.82 3.57
N GLU A 118 5.39 21.12 3.47
CA GLU A 118 5.99 22.13 4.36
C GLU A 118 5.35 22.12 5.74
N THR A 119 4.09 21.72 5.85
CA THR A 119 3.37 21.64 7.13
C THR A 119 3.49 20.26 7.78
N ILE A 120 4.29 19.36 7.20
CA ILE A 120 4.49 18.00 7.73
C ILE A 120 5.75 17.98 8.58
N GLU A 121 5.58 17.56 9.82
CA GLU A 121 6.67 17.32 10.74
C GLU A 121 7.00 15.82 10.74
N LEU A 122 8.27 15.50 10.49
CA LEU A 122 8.79 14.15 10.65
C LEU A 122 9.36 13.98 12.06
N ASP A 123 9.17 12.80 12.66
CA ASP A 123 9.82 12.43 13.91
C ASP A 123 11.32 12.11 13.70
N LYS A 124 12.00 11.85 14.81
CA LYS A 124 13.42 11.44 14.85
C LYS A 124 13.71 10.13 14.09
N ASP A 125 12.69 9.31 13.90
CA ASP A 125 12.77 8.01 13.24
C ASP A 125 12.41 8.13 11.74
N GLY A 126 12.05 9.34 11.28
CA GLY A 126 11.72 9.66 9.90
C GLY A 126 10.25 9.38 9.53
N ASN A 127 9.38 9.06 10.50
CA ASN A 127 7.96 8.89 10.26
C ASN A 127 7.21 10.21 10.37
N VAL A 128 6.01 10.28 9.78
CA VAL A 128 5.17 11.46 9.89
C VAL A 128 4.60 11.58 11.31
N ALA A 129 4.96 12.66 12.01
CA ALA A 129 4.52 12.93 13.38
C ALA A 129 3.23 13.75 13.42
N LYS A 130 3.12 14.78 12.58
CA LYS A 130 1.99 15.75 12.58
C LYS A 130 1.71 16.34 11.20
N GLY A 131 0.54 16.96 11.05
CA GLY A 131 0.12 17.73 9.87
C GLY A 131 -0.51 16.90 8.75
N LEU A 132 -0.16 15.62 8.62
CA LEU A 132 -0.70 14.75 7.57
C LEU A 132 -2.17 14.35 7.81
N GLU A 133 -2.55 14.02 9.04
CA GLU A 133 -3.91 13.54 9.33
C GLU A 133 -4.98 14.60 9.03
N GLU A 134 -4.69 15.87 9.35
CA GLU A 134 -5.60 16.98 9.06
C GLU A 134 -5.78 17.17 7.55
N GLN A 135 -4.69 17.16 6.80
CA GLN A 135 -4.74 17.24 5.34
C GLN A 135 -5.48 16.07 4.72
N LEU A 136 -5.28 14.85 5.24
CA LEU A 136 -6.01 13.67 4.74
C LEU A 136 -7.50 13.76 5.01
N LYS A 137 -7.94 14.28 6.17
CA LYS A 137 -9.37 14.50 6.44
C LYS A 137 -9.99 15.48 5.46
N THR A 138 -9.35 16.64 5.26
CA THR A 138 -9.83 17.64 4.27
C THR A 138 -9.83 17.08 2.85
N LEU A 139 -8.83 16.26 2.51
CA LEU A 139 -8.77 15.61 1.21
C LEU A 139 -9.83 14.51 1.05
N GLN A 140 -10.18 13.81 2.13
CA GLN A 140 -11.24 12.79 2.12
C GLN A 140 -12.62 13.43 1.97
N GLU A 141 -12.87 14.60 2.56
CA GLU A 141 -14.10 15.37 2.40
C GLU A 141 -14.28 15.89 0.96
N SER A 142 -13.19 16.37 0.35
CA SER A 142 -13.23 16.96 -0.99
C SER A 142 -13.04 15.95 -2.13
N LYS A 143 -12.33 14.85 -1.89
CA LYS A 143 -11.91 13.84 -2.88
C LYS A 143 -11.91 12.42 -2.29
N SER A 144 -13.06 12.02 -1.73
CA SER A 144 -13.25 10.69 -1.12
C SER A 144 -12.88 9.52 -2.02
N PHE A 145 -13.04 9.65 -3.35
CA PHE A 145 -12.70 8.62 -4.34
C PHE A 145 -11.22 8.24 -4.40
N LEU A 146 -10.32 9.04 -3.81
CA LEU A 146 -8.88 8.73 -3.75
C LEU A 146 -8.55 7.74 -2.62
N PHE A 147 -9.47 7.52 -1.69
CA PHE A 147 -9.26 6.73 -0.49
C PHE A 147 -9.90 5.36 -0.59
N VAL A 148 -9.19 4.36 -0.09
CA VAL A 148 -9.72 3.00 0.00
C VAL A 148 -10.68 2.94 1.19
N PRO A 149 -11.93 2.46 1.02
CA PRO A 149 -12.84 2.30 2.14
C PRO A 149 -12.33 1.21 3.11
N ASP A 150 -12.37 1.49 4.42
CA ASP A 150 -11.86 0.62 5.51
C ASP A 150 -12.52 -0.76 5.58
N LYS A 151 -13.58 -1.01 4.81
CA LYS A 151 -14.26 -2.30 4.74
C LYS A 151 -14.11 -2.85 3.33
N PRO A 152 -13.51 -4.06 3.16
CA PRO A 152 -13.68 -4.78 1.92
C PRO A 152 -15.18 -5.04 1.79
N ASN A 153 -15.82 -4.33 0.88
CA ASN A 153 -17.16 -4.66 0.46
C ASN A 153 -17.01 -5.92 -0.40
N THR A 154 -16.71 -7.06 0.21
CA THR A 154 -16.88 -8.35 -0.43
C THR A 154 -18.38 -8.47 -0.65
N PRO A 155 -18.92 -8.36 -1.88
CA PRO A 155 -20.29 -8.77 -2.10
C PRO A 155 -20.35 -10.24 -1.68
N GLN A 156 -21.02 -10.52 -0.56
CA GLN A 156 -21.41 -11.88 -0.22
C GLN A 156 -22.40 -12.31 -1.30
N PHE A 157 -21.89 -12.85 -2.41
CA PHE A 157 -22.70 -13.66 -3.28
C PHE A 157 -23.15 -14.85 -2.43
N LYS A 158 -24.36 -14.77 -1.86
CA LYS A 158 -25.06 -15.96 -1.37
C LYS A 158 -25.22 -16.86 -2.58
N GLY A 159 -24.36 -17.87 -2.66
CA GLY A 159 -24.42 -18.89 -3.69
C GLY A 159 -25.85 -19.43 -3.77
N PHE A 160 -26.37 -19.54 -4.99
CA PHE A 160 -27.65 -20.18 -5.23
C PHE A 160 -27.53 -21.65 -4.81
N VAL A 161 -28.32 -22.07 -3.81
CA VAL A 161 -28.44 -23.49 -3.45
C VAL A 161 -29.46 -24.11 -4.40
N PRO A 162 -29.06 -24.97 -5.35
CA PRO A 162 -30.03 -25.69 -6.18
C PRO A 162 -30.86 -26.62 -5.28
N ALA A 163 -32.18 -26.63 -5.51
CA ALA A 163 -33.17 -27.34 -4.71
C ALA A 163 -33.15 -28.88 -4.87
N ASN A 164 -31.96 -29.50 -4.87
CA ASN A 164 -31.83 -30.96 -5.05
C ASN A 164 -30.83 -31.63 -4.10
N GLY A 165 -30.58 -31.03 -2.93
CA GLY A 165 -29.56 -31.49 -1.98
C GLY A 165 -29.99 -31.69 -0.53
N MET A 166 -31.29 -31.80 -0.21
CA MET A 166 -31.74 -32.12 1.16
C MET A 166 -32.52 -33.43 1.18
N GLN A 167 -31.79 -34.53 1.39
CA GLN A 167 -32.37 -35.78 1.85
C GLN A 167 -31.93 -36.00 3.30
N GLY A 168 -32.91 -35.90 4.21
CA GLY A 168 -32.80 -36.30 5.61
C GLY A 168 -32.28 -35.20 6.54
N GLN A 169 -33.17 -34.58 7.32
CA GLN A 169 -33.60 -35.10 8.62
C GLN A 169 -34.62 -34.14 9.23
N ALA A 170 -35.77 -34.67 9.61
CA ALA A 170 -36.84 -33.94 10.27
C ALA A 170 -36.41 -33.45 11.66
N ASN A 171 -36.63 -32.17 11.97
CA ASN A 171 -37.36 -31.82 13.18
C ASN A 171 -37.95 -30.40 13.11
N GLY A 172 -39.09 -30.23 13.75
CA GLY A 172 -40.12 -29.20 13.47
C GLY A 172 -39.75 -27.74 13.66
N MET A 173 -40.41 -26.89 12.86
CA MET A 173 -40.99 -25.64 13.37
C MET A 173 -42.20 -25.23 12.53
N GLN A 174 -43.33 -25.01 13.22
CA GLN A 174 -44.61 -24.59 12.68
C GLN A 174 -44.66 -23.09 12.36
N GLY A 175 -45.47 -22.76 11.36
CA GLY A 175 -46.07 -21.44 11.12
C GLY A 175 -45.35 -20.60 10.07
N GLN A 176 -45.98 -19.83 9.20
CA GLN A 176 -47.40 -19.58 8.92
C GLN A 176 -47.47 -18.95 7.52
N GLU A 177 -48.63 -19.09 6.90
CA GLU A 177 -49.09 -18.65 5.58
C GLU A 177 -48.66 -17.25 5.09
N GLY A 178 -48.52 -17.13 3.76
CA GLY A 178 -48.88 -15.91 3.03
C GLY A 178 -47.93 -15.49 1.91
N GLY A 179 -48.33 -15.67 0.65
CA GLY A 179 -47.70 -14.99 -0.49
C GLY A 179 -47.67 -15.81 -1.78
N THR A 180 -48.72 -15.70 -2.60
CA THR A 180 -48.74 -16.12 -4.00
C THR A 180 -47.78 -15.26 -4.82
N GLU A 181 -46.51 -15.65 -4.92
CA GLU A 181 -45.67 -15.32 -6.07
C GLU A 181 -45.59 -16.54 -6.98
N ILE A 182 -46.30 -16.47 -8.10
CA ILE A 182 -46.11 -17.41 -9.20
C ILE A 182 -44.71 -17.12 -9.75
N SER A 183 -43.74 -17.85 -9.22
CA SER A 183 -42.36 -17.87 -9.70
C SER A 183 -42.35 -18.24 -11.18
N PHE A 184 -41.69 -17.42 -12.00
CA PHE A 184 -41.42 -17.68 -13.43
C PHE A 184 -40.86 -19.09 -13.68
N GLY A 185 -40.13 -19.65 -12.70
CA GLY A 185 -39.64 -21.03 -12.73
C GLY A 185 -40.75 -22.09 -12.67
N LYS A 186 -41.84 -21.83 -11.93
CA LYS A 186 -43.01 -22.72 -11.92
C LYS A 186 -43.74 -22.69 -13.27
N GLN A 187 -43.82 -21.52 -13.91
CA GLN A 187 -44.44 -21.37 -15.22
C GLN A 187 -43.63 -22.08 -16.33
N ILE A 188 -42.29 -21.98 -16.30
CA ILE A 188 -41.42 -22.74 -17.21
C ILE A 188 -41.50 -24.25 -16.97
N ALA A 189 -41.58 -24.67 -15.71
CA ALA A 189 -41.73 -26.09 -15.38
C ALA A 189 -43.08 -26.66 -15.88
N GLU A 190 -44.16 -25.89 -15.76
CA GLU A 190 -45.48 -26.25 -16.31
C GLU A 190 -45.51 -26.24 -17.84
N GLU A 191 -44.81 -25.32 -18.50
CA GLU A 191 -44.65 -25.34 -19.97
C GLU A 191 -43.84 -26.54 -20.43
N ARG A 192 -42.78 -26.92 -19.70
CA ARG A 192 -41.99 -28.11 -20.02
C ARG A 192 -42.77 -29.40 -19.77
N SER A 193 -43.59 -29.48 -18.72
CA SER A 193 -44.39 -30.68 -18.44
C SER A 193 -45.49 -30.91 -19.48
N LYS A 194 -46.10 -29.82 -19.98
CA LYS A 194 -47.06 -29.89 -21.10
C LYS A 194 -46.38 -30.30 -22.42
N GLY A 195 -45.13 -29.87 -22.64
CA GLY A 195 -44.32 -30.31 -23.77
C GLY A 195 -43.99 -31.80 -23.74
N THR A 196 -43.78 -32.40 -22.56
CA THR A 196 -43.52 -33.84 -22.42
C THR A 196 -44.75 -34.71 -22.65
N GLU A 197 -45.95 -34.28 -22.25
CA GLU A 197 -47.19 -35.03 -22.53
C GLU A 197 -47.49 -35.14 -24.04
N GLN A 198 -47.19 -34.10 -24.82
CA GLN A 198 -47.33 -34.12 -26.28
C GLN A 198 -46.28 -35.02 -26.95
N LEU A 199 -45.08 -35.13 -26.39
CA LEU A 199 -44.03 -36.02 -26.89
C LEU A 199 -44.33 -37.49 -26.58
N ASP A 200 -44.92 -37.80 -25.42
CA ASP A 200 -45.31 -39.16 -25.05
C ASP A 200 -46.52 -39.63 -25.87
N THR A 201 -47.52 -38.77 -26.12
CA THR A 201 -48.62 -39.09 -27.05
C THR A 201 -48.17 -39.22 -28.51
N ALA A 202 -47.17 -38.47 -28.94
CA ALA A 202 -46.57 -38.64 -30.27
C ALA A 202 -45.76 -39.95 -30.38
N ARG A 203 -45.12 -40.40 -29.29
CA ARG A 203 -44.40 -41.69 -29.22
C ARG A 203 -45.35 -42.87 -29.26
N ASP A 204 -46.44 -42.84 -28.50
CA ASP A 204 -47.40 -43.94 -28.44
C ASP A 204 -48.16 -44.16 -29.76
N ASN A 205 -48.31 -43.11 -30.57
CA ASN A 205 -48.92 -43.21 -31.90
C ASN A 205 -47.94 -43.69 -33.00
N TYR A 206 -46.63 -43.66 -32.77
CA TYR A 206 -45.63 -44.08 -33.77
C TYR A 206 -45.25 -45.56 -33.68
N PHE A 207 -45.54 -46.22 -32.55
CA PHE A 207 -45.24 -47.63 -32.30
C PHE A 207 -46.49 -48.53 -32.19
N LYS A 208 -47.62 -48.07 -32.74
CA LYS A 208 -48.82 -48.88 -32.96
C LYS A 208 -49.06 -49.14 -34.44
#